data_AF-A0A1H9MHP5-F1
#
_entry.id   AF-A0A1H9MHP5-F1
#
_cell.length_a   1.000
_cell.length_b   1.000
_cell.length_c   1.000
_cell.angle_alpha   90.00
_cell.angle_beta   90.00
_cell.angle_gamma   90.00
#
_symmetry.space_group_name_H-M   'P 1'
#
loop_
_entity.id
_entity.type
_entity.pdbx_description
1 polymer ?
#
loop_
_entity_poly.entity_id
_entity_poly.type
_entity_poly.pdbx_seq_one_letter_code
_entity_poly.pdbx_strand_id
1 'polypeptide(L)'
;MLVLVLLAGCSWGGQEPGLFTTPAPSVAPVPEPAPSATEPSSSVPAARPRLPVLAEALWTTADGNGVTVRFAVHAIRRSTGVTVLDWSVTPLAGPGRRAGDLVPSGTDLGLTRTLAAEQAVALLDVEGGRVYRPLADVVRQRFRRCLCTPLFVVAPQLRFGETTLLQLAFPPLAEGTSRLDVVLPNVAVVPGVPVSPLGITPVAEQTPDLTRPPVAGNPETGAKTWTARDAGGRQQTVVVNAVVAGRGLTSVVWTLHSVDDQPGLGSQPGPPLSTPPPAGVRVLTDNPASGPQLRVQGRKDPVRVRWTTATFADRPAYECLCSGLGLWSRGLRYGGGSAHLATHVGPLPPGTRRVDVRFPGLPAFTDVPVTWRTDVTGRVQTVEPSPDATWTYDEADPPSGWSADRWPTPLPDERQLGDYASRPERLLAALPGA
;
A
#
# COMPACT_ATOMS: atom_id res chain seq x y z
N MET A 1 45.78 -42.33 -14.37
CA MET A 1 46.72 -42.66 -15.46
C MET A 1 45.90 -42.76 -16.73
N LEU A 2 46.26 -42.01 -17.80
CA LEU A 2 45.46 -41.77 -19.03
C LEU A 2 44.11 -41.03 -18.82
N VAL A 3 43.42 -40.37 -19.78
CA VAL A 3 43.70 -39.60 -21.05
C VAL A 3 42.32 -39.43 -21.75
N LEU A 4 41.89 -38.34 -22.40
CA LEU A 4 42.47 -37.02 -22.74
C LEU A 4 41.36 -35.93 -22.73
N VAL A 5 41.71 -34.66 -22.96
CA VAL A 5 40.83 -33.62 -23.52
C VAL A 5 41.00 -33.59 -25.04
N LEU A 6 39.93 -33.40 -25.83
CA LEU A 6 40.05 -33.08 -27.26
C LEU A 6 39.21 -31.86 -27.63
N LEU A 7 39.90 -30.85 -28.15
CA LEU A 7 39.38 -29.66 -28.80
C LEU A 7 39.39 -29.87 -30.33
N ALA A 8 38.34 -29.41 -31.00
CA ALA A 8 38.31 -29.13 -32.44
C ALA A 8 37.25 -28.04 -32.67
N GLY A 9 37.39 -27.11 -33.62
CA GLY A 9 38.47 -26.83 -34.56
C GLY A 9 38.04 -25.64 -35.43
N CYS A 10 38.96 -24.74 -35.78
CA CYS A 10 38.62 -23.48 -36.45
C CYS A 10 38.44 -23.64 -37.97
N SER A 11 37.68 -22.72 -38.58
CA SER A 11 38.08 -22.15 -39.88
C SER A 11 37.81 -20.63 -39.89
N TRP A 12 38.50 -19.92 -40.78
CA TRP A 12 38.88 -18.51 -40.64
C TRP A 12 38.65 -17.77 -41.96
N GLY A 13 38.54 -16.45 -41.92
CA GLY A 13 38.29 -15.61 -43.09
C GLY A 13 38.22 -14.13 -42.75
N GLY A 14 39.34 -13.56 -42.32
CA GLY A 14 39.42 -12.13 -41.99
C GLY A 14 39.80 -11.26 -43.17
N GLN A 15 39.44 -9.98 -43.10
CA GLN A 15 40.14 -8.91 -43.81
C GLN A 15 40.01 -7.60 -43.01
N GLU A 16 41.13 -6.89 -42.85
CA GLU A 16 41.30 -5.72 -41.98
C GLU A 16 42.13 -4.64 -42.74
N PRO A 17 42.35 -3.42 -42.21
CA PRO A 17 41.58 -2.24 -42.61
C PRO A 17 42.38 -1.20 -43.41
N GLY A 18 41.67 -0.27 -44.07
CA GLY A 18 42.26 0.91 -44.72
C GLY A 18 41.85 2.23 -44.07
N LEU A 19 42.83 3.01 -43.61
CA LEU A 19 42.61 4.37 -43.12
C LEU A 19 42.69 5.42 -44.26
N PHE A 20 41.79 6.42 -44.19
CA PHE A 20 41.77 7.69 -44.93
C PHE A 20 41.70 7.67 -46.47
N THR A 21 40.57 8.16 -47.02
CA THR A 21 40.55 9.29 -47.99
C THR A 21 39.12 9.79 -48.28
N THR A 22 39.02 11.06 -48.67
CA THR A 22 37.88 11.78 -49.29
C THR A 22 38.50 12.76 -50.31
N PRO A 23 37.79 13.36 -51.30
CA PRO A 23 36.37 13.24 -51.68
C PRO A 23 36.05 13.22 -53.23
N ALA A 24 34.78 12.92 -53.58
CA ALA A 24 33.99 13.40 -54.74
C ALA A 24 34.43 13.05 -56.21
N PRO A 25 33.63 13.31 -57.28
CA PRO A 25 32.22 13.78 -57.38
C PRO A 25 31.27 12.97 -58.32
N SER A 26 29.95 13.23 -58.17
CA SER A 26 28.85 13.32 -59.18
C SER A 26 28.79 12.42 -60.45
N VAL A 27 27.63 11.78 -60.69
CA VAL A 27 26.65 12.12 -61.78
C VAL A 27 25.32 11.38 -61.52
N ALA A 28 24.18 12.06 -61.66
CA ALA A 28 22.83 11.46 -61.70
C ALA A 28 22.32 11.33 -63.16
N PRO A 29 21.38 10.41 -63.45
CA PRO A 29 19.99 10.89 -63.58
C PRO A 29 18.87 9.94 -63.08
N VAL A 30 17.70 10.57 -62.91
CA VAL A 30 16.39 10.12 -62.40
C VAL A 30 15.71 9.06 -63.30
N PRO A 31 14.90 8.14 -62.71
CA PRO A 31 13.45 8.15 -63.01
C PRO A 31 12.52 7.88 -61.80
N GLU A 32 11.42 8.65 -61.80
CA GLU A 32 10.05 8.39 -61.28
C GLU A 32 9.76 8.03 -59.79
N PRO A 33 8.86 8.78 -59.11
CA PRO A 33 8.44 8.48 -57.74
C PRO A 33 7.26 7.48 -57.68
N ALA A 34 7.48 6.32 -57.06
CA ALA A 34 6.40 5.45 -56.60
C ALA A 34 5.67 6.06 -55.37
N PRO A 35 4.36 5.80 -55.18
CA PRO A 35 3.53 6.61 -54.29
C PRO A 35 3.85 6.38 -52.80
N SER A 36 3.93 7.48 -52.05
CA SER A 36 4.04 7.45 -50.60
C SER A 36 2.78 6.86 -49.97
N ALA A 37 2.93 5.70 -49.32
CA ALA A 37 1.94 5.21 -48.37
C ALA A 37 1.86 6.20 -47.20
N THR A 38 0.87 7.09 -47.23
CA THR A 38 0.61 8.05 -46.15
C THR A 38 -0.07 7.29 -45.02
N GLU A 39 0.72 6.74 -44.09
CA GLU A 39 0.18 6.41 -42.78
C GLU A 39 -0.27 7.72 -42.12
N PRO A 40 -1.55 7.84 -41.69
CA PRO A 40 -2.01 9.03 -41.03
C PRO A 40 -1.34 9.14 -39.67
N SER A 41 -0.44 10.11 -39.52
CA SER A 41 0.15 10.49 -38.25
C SER A 41 -0.91 11.10 -37.32
N SER A 42 -1.76 10.27 -36.73
CA SER A 42 -2.69 10.67 -35.67
C SER A 42 -1.98 10.68 -34.32
N SER A 43 -0.89 11.45 -34.23
CA SER A 43 -0.38 11.95 -32.96
C SER A 43 -1.32 13.02 -32.40
N VAL A 44 -2.58 12.62 -32.15
CA VAL A 44 -3.40 13.28 -31.14
C VAL A 44 -2.55 13.26 -29.87
N PRO A 45 -2.18 14.42 -29.30
CA PRO A 45 -1.40 14.42 -28.06
C PRO A 45 -2.22 13.66 -27.02
N ALA A 46 -1.68 12.53 -26.54
CA ALA A 46 -2.37 11.64 -25.63
C ALA A 46 -2.95 12.48 -24.49
N ALA A 47 -4.29 12.49 -24.40
CA ALA A 47 -4.99 13.32 -23.43
C ALA A 47 -4.42 12.99 -22.05
N ARG A 48 -3.86 13.99 -21.35
CA ARG A 48 -3.18 13.76 -20.06
C ARG A 48 -4.13 12.95 -19.18
N PRO A 49 -3.70 11.81 -18.62
CA PRO A 49 -4.59 10.94 -17.86
C PRO A 49 -5.24 11.72 -16.74
N ARG A 50 -6.56 11.82 -16.76
CA ARG A 50 -7.38 12.57 -15.80
C ARG A 50 -7.55 11.78 -14.49
N LEU A 51 -6.42 11.28 -13.96
CA LEU A 51 -6.34 10.43 -12.77
C LEU A 51 -6.77 11.22 -11.52
N PRO A 52 -7.92 10.89 -10.90
CA PRO A 52 -8.33 11.51 -9.64
C PRO A 52 -7.43 11.06 -8.50
N VAL A 53 -7.15 11.95 -7.54
CA VAL A 53 -6.45 11.59 -6.31
C VAL A 53 -7.28 12.08 -5.13
N LEU A 54 -7.99 11.14 -4.51
CA LEU A 54 -8.93 11.40 -3.43
C LEU A 54 -8.16 11.67 -2.13
N ALA A 55 -7.15 10.86 -1.86
CA ALA A 55 -6.23 11.04 -0.75
C ALA A 55 -4.85 10.50 -1.08
N GLU A 56 -3.89 10.99 -0.31
CA GLU A 56 -2.51 10.51 -0.32
C GLU A 56 -2.04 10.24 1.11
N ALA A 57 -1.05 9.36 1.20
CA ALA A 57 -0.22 9.18 2.37
C ALA A 57 1.24 8.97 1.95
N LEU A 58 2.17 9.45 2.77
CA LEU A 58 3.59 9.16 2.66
C LEU A 58 3.97 8.14 3.73
N TRP A 59 4.85 7.22 3.39
CA TRP A 59 5.38 6.22 4.30
C TRP A 59 6.79 5.81 3.88
N THR A 60 7.68 5.56 4.84
CA THR A 60 9.06 5.14 4.57
C THR A 60 9.28 3.69 5.00
N THR A 61 9.88 2.88 4.14
CA THR A 61 10.07 1.45 4.39
C THR A 61 10.99 1.21 5.60
N ALA A 62 10.57 0.29 6.47
CA ALA A 62 11.30 -0.08 7.69
C ALA A 62 12.18 -1.33 7.52
N ASP A 63 12.46 -1.70 6.27
CA ASP A 63 13.14 -2.92 5.85
C ASP A 63 14.67 -2.77 5.80
N GLY A 64 15.17 -1.58 6.15
CA GLY A 64 16.57 -1.16 6.03
C GLY A 64 16.89 -0.43 4.72
N ASN A 65 15.97 -0.39 3.74
CA ASN A 65 16.19 0.33 2.48
C ASN A 65 15.83 1.82 2.56
N GLY A 66 14.96 2.22 3.50
CA GLY A 66 14.60 3.61 3.74
C GLY A 66 13.93 4.30 2.54
N VAL A 67 13.10 3.56 1.81
CA VAL A 67 12.41 4.07 0.61
C VAL A 67 11.16 4.83 1.05
N THR A 68 11.11 6.14 0.81
CA THR A 68 9.89 6.94 0.98
C THR A 68 8.97 6.73 -0.22
N VAL A 69 7.76 6.27 0.05
CA VAL A 69 6.72 5.91 -0.91
C VAL A 69 5.49 6.77 -0.69
N ARG A 70 4.91 7.27 -1.78
CA ARG A 70 3.55 7.82 -1.81
C ARG A 70 2.55 6.74 -2.17
N PHE A 71 1.55 6.56 -1.31
CA PHE A 71 0.33 5.82 -1.62
C PHE A 71 -0.77 6.83 -1.97
N ALA A 72 -1.50 6.59 -3.06
CA ALA A 72 -2.63 7.42 -3.48
C ALA A 72 -3.88 6.56 -3.70
N VAL A 73 -5.05 7.06 -3.31
CA VAL A 73 -6.36 6.41 -3.56
C VAL A 73 -7.06 7.17 -4.67
N HIS A 74 -7.49 6.47 -5.73
CA HIS A 74 -8.07 7.07 -6.93
C HIS A 74 -9.58 6.88 -7.01
N ALA A 75 -10.06 5.65 -6.80
CA ALA A 75 -11.48 5.33 -6.86
C ALA A 75 -11.84 4.10 -6.05
N ILE A 76 -13.10 4.04 -5.60
CA ILE A 76 -13.80 2.78 -5.41
C ILE A 76 -14.86 2.70 -6.51
N ARG A 77 -14.87 1.63 -7.30
CA ARG A 77 -15.81 1.41 -8.42
C ARG A 77 -16.68 0.18 -8.16
N ARG A 78 -17.98 0.28 -8.41
CA ARG A 78 -18.87 -0.90 -8.50
C ARG A 78 -18.75 -1.49 -9.90
N SER A 79 -18.65 -2.82 -9.98
CA SER A 79 -18.84 -3.60 -11.21
C SER A 79 -19.83 -4.74 -10.92
N THR A 80 -20.22 -5.52 -11.92
CA THR A 80 -21.12 -6.65 -11.72
C THR A 80 -20.45 -7.69 -10.83
N GLY A 81 -21.10 -8.07 -9.72
CA GLY A 81 -20.58 -9.09 -8.81
C GLY A 81 -19.31 -8.74 -8.03
N VAL A 82 -18.75 -7.53 -8.17
CA VAL A 82 -17.47 -7.16 -7.56
C VAL A 82 -17.36 -5.66 -7.26
N THR A 83 -16.53 -5.29 -6.30
CA THR A 83 -16.14 -3.89 -6.03
C THR A 83 -14.64 -3.75 -6.16
N VAL A 84 -14.20 -2.67 -6.77
CA VAL A 84 -12.79 -2.46 -7.14
C VAL A 84 -12.26 -1.22 -6.43
N LEU A 85 -11.11 -1.36 -5.76
CA LEU A 85 -10.29 -0.24 -5.30
C LEU A 85 -9.15 -0.02 -6.29
N ASP A 86 -9.08 1.18 -6.86
CA ASP A 86 -7.93 1.62 -7.64
C ASP A 86 -7.11 2.62 -6.82
N TRP A 87 -5.82 2.33 -6.72
CA TRP A 87 -4.85 3.05 -5.92
C TRP A 87 -3.49 3.03 -6.62
N SER A 88 -2.48 3.75 -6.11
CA SER A 88 -1.15 3.73 -6.70
C SER A 88 -0.03 3.75 -5.67
N VAL A 89 1.13 3.33 -6.14
CA VAL A 89 2.42 3.41 -5.46
C VAL A 89 3.34 4.32 -6.28
N THR A 90 4.03 5.24 -5.63
CA THR A 90 5.07 6.07 -6.26
C THR A 90 6.25 6.20 -5.29
N PRO A 91 7.34 5.45 -5.49
CA PRO A 91 8.58 5.66 -4.74
C PRO A 91 9.15 7.05 -5.05
N LEU A 92 9.48 7.84 -4.03
CA LEU A 92 9.90 9.25 -4.21
C LEU A 92 11.38 9.46 -3.90
N ALA A 93 11.88 8.85 -2.83
CA ALA A 93 13.22 9.10 -2.32
C ALA A 93 13.77 7.86 -1.61
N GLY A 94 15.07 7.67 -1.67
CA GLY A 94 15.80 6.63 -0.95
C GLY A 94 17.30 6.93 -0.94
N PRO A 95 18.08 6.33 -0.02
CA PRO A 95 19.51 6.63 0.12
C PRO A 95 20.28 6.41 -1.18
N GLY A 96 20.87 7.50 -1.72
CA GLY A 96 21.67 7.47 -2.94
C GLY A 96 20.91 7.21 -4.25
N ARG A 97 19.57 7.33 -4.27
CA ARG A 97 18.72 7.03 -5.44
C ARG A 97 18.31 8.27 -6.23
N ARG A 98 18.07 8.07 -7.52
CA ARG A 98 17.61 9.08 -8.50
C ARG A 98 16.31 8.63 -9.15
N ALA A 99 15.58 9.56 -9.77
CA ALA A 99 14.40 9.20 -10.58
C ALA A 99 14.78 8.24 -11.72
N GLY A 100 13.90 7.29 -12.03
CA GLY A 100 14.11 6.19 -12.98
C GLY A 100 14.87 4.99 -12.41
N ASP A 101 15.61 5.13 -11.30
CA ASP A 101 16.27 3.99 -10.63
C ASP A 101 15.22 2.98 -10.17
N LEU A 102 15.53 1.68 -10.26
CA LEU A 102 14.74 0.63 -9.60
C LEU A 102 14.82 0.77 -8.08
N VAL A 103 13.74 0.46 -7.38
CA VAL A 103 13.78 0.30 -5.92
C VAL A 103 14.73 -0.84 -5.52
N PRO A 104 15.40 -0.77 -4.36
CA PRO A 104 16.30 -1.83 -3.91
C PRO A 104 15.62 -3.22 -3.86
N SER A 105 16.36 -4.27 -4.19
CA SER A 105 15.85 -5.64 -4.12
C SER A 105 15.43 -6.00 -2.69
N GLY A 106 14.27 -6.65 -2.54
CA GLY A 106 13.70 -6.94 -1.23
C GLY A 106 13.22 -5.68 -0.49
N THR A 107 12.82 -4.64 -1.23
CA THR A 107 11.97 -3.56 -0.72
C THR A 107 10.58 -4.11 -0.41
N ASP A 108 10.10 -3.93 0.81
CA ASP A 108 8.77 -4.38 1.25
C ASP A 108 7.88 -3.20 1.62
N LEU A 109 6.73 -3.09 0.97
CA LEU A 109 5.75 -2.01 1.18
C LEU A 109 5.01 -2.14 2.52
N GLY A 110 5.18 -3.24 3.26
CA GLY A 110 4.53 -3.49 4.53
C GLY A 110 3.01 -3.72 4.42
N LEU A 111 2.53 -4.07 3.22
CA LEU A 111 1.11 -4.24 2.89
C LEU A 111 0.72 -5.73 2.72
N THR A 112 1.46 -6.67 3.30
CA THR A 112 1.22 -8.12 3.16
C THR A 112 0.52 -8.70 4.39
N ARG A 113 -0.60 -9.43 4.25
CA ARG A 113 -1.22 -10.22 5.33
C ARG A 113 -0.46 -11.55 5.49
N THR A 114 0.60 -11.59 6.29
CA THR A 114 1.55 -12.73 6.39
C THR A 114 0.92 -14.11 6.58
N LEU A 115 -0.22 -14.22 7.27
CA LEU A 115 -0.94 -15.49 7.45
C LEU A 115 -2.05 -15.73 6.40
N ALA A 116 -2.70 -14.68 5.91
CA ALA A 116 -3.98 -14.75 5.21
C ALA A 116 -3.90 -14.55 3.69
N ALA A 117 -2.84 -15.06 3.04
CA ALA A 117 -2.67 -15.09 1.57
C ALA A 117 -2.70 -13.75 0.77
N GLU A 118 -3.04 -12.61 1.37
CA GLU A 118 -3.52 -11.44 0.63
C GLU A 118 -2.73 -10.14 0.92
N GLN A 119 -3.14 -9.05 0.28
CA GLN A 119 -2.75 -7.69 0.65
C GLN A 119 -3.56 -7.18 1.86
N ALA A 120 -2.92 -6.39 2.70
CA ALA A 120 -3.44 -5.91 3.98
C ALA A 120 -4.28 -4.63 3.88
N VAL A 121 -4.85 -4.37 2.71
CA VAL A 121 -5.74 -3.25 2.45
C VAL A 121 -7.19 -3.70 2.71
N ALA A 122 -8.01 -2.83 3.30
CA ALA A 122 -9.42 -3.12 3.57
C ALA A 122 -10.31 -1.91 3.24
N LEU A 123 -11.55 -2.17 2.84
CA LEU A 123 -12.60 -1.16 2.76
C LEU A 123 -13.51 -1.30 3.97
N LEU A 124 -13.86 -0.20 4.63
CA LEU A 124 -14.62 -0.20 5.87
C LEU A 124 -15.93 0.58 5.72
N ASP A 125 -17.04 -0.14 5.83
CA ASP A 125 -18.38 0.41 6.00
C ASP A 125 -18.60 0.58 7.52
N VAL A 126 -18.25 1.76 8.04
CA VAL A 126 -18.37 2.03 9.48
C VAL A 126 -19.84 2.09 9.91
N GLU A 127 -20.73 2.57 9.04
CA GLU A 127 -22.16 2.73 9.32
C GLU A 127 -22.88 1.37 9.36
N GLY A 128 -22.57 0.47 8.42
CA GLY A 128 -23.04 -0.92 8.44
C GLY A 128 -22.22 -1.86 9.33
N GLY A 129 -21.11 -1.40 9.91
CA GLY A 129 -20.21 -2.19 10.78
C GLY A 129 -19.44 -3.30 10.06
N ARG A 130 -19.27 -3.21 8.73
CA ARG A 130 -18.66 -4.24 7.87
C ARG A 130 -17.26 -3.86 7.41
N VAL A 131 -16.35 -4.84 7.40
CA VAL A 131 -15.02 -4.70 6.80
C VAL A 131 -14.95 -5.63 5.59
N TYR A 132 -14.64 -5.09 4.43
CA TYR A 132 -14.45 -5.85 3.20
C TYR A 132 -12.95 -6.11 3.00
N ARG A 133 -12.60 -7.37 2.75
CA ARG A 133 -11.25 -7.83 2.44
C ARG A 133 -11.13 -8.16 0.94
N PRO A 134 -9.92 -8.12 0.36
CA PRO A 134 -9.72 -8.52 -1.02
C PRO A 134 -10.32 -9.91 -1.30
N LEU A 135 -10.80 -10.13 -2.51
CA LEU A 135 -11.22 -11.44 -2.97
C LEU A 135 -9.98 -12.34 -3.07
N ALA A 136 -10.05 -13.55 -2.51
CA ALA A 136 -8.97 -14.53 -2.49
C ALA A 136 -9.41 -15.83 -3.17
N ASP A 137 -8.48 -16.50 -3.84
CA ASP A 137 -8.70 -17.78 -4.51
C ASP A 137 -9.35 -18.82 -3.55
N VAL A 138 -10.40 -19.48 -4.00
CA VAL A 138 -11.12 -20.50 -3.20
C VAL A 138 -10.24 -21.73 -2.89
N VAL A 139 -9.24 -22.01 -3.72
CA VAL A 139 -8.27 -23.10 -3.57
C VAL A 139 -7.13 -22.65 -2.66
N ARG A 140 -7.34 -22.76 -1.34
CA ARG A 140 -6.37 -22.36 -0.28
C ARG A 140 -4.93 -22.87 -0.43
N GLN A 141 -4.68 -23.91 -1.22
CA GLN A 141 -3.33 -24.45 -1.49
C GLN A 141 -2.55 -23.65 -2.55
N ARG A 142 -3.23 -22.86 -3.40
CA ARG A 142 -2.56 -21.92 -4.31
C ARG A 142 -1.98 -20.79 -3.48
N PHE A 143 -0.66 -20.65 -3.51
CA PHE A 143 0.06 -19.72 -2.63
C PHE A 143 -0.12 -18.28 -3.12
N ARG A 144 -1.21 -17.64 -2.69
CA ARG A 144 -1.47 -16.19 -2.79
C ARG A 144 -1.80 -15.65 -4.18
N ARG A 145 -3.06 -15.79 -4.58
CA ARG A 145 -3.67 -14.95 -5.62
C ARG A 145 -4.93 -14.31 -5.04
N CYS A 146 -4.79 -13.07 -4.56
CA CYS A 146 -5.96 -12.22 -4.49
C CYS A 146 -6.34 -11.83 -5.93
N LEU A 147 -7.61 -11.52 -6.19
CA LEU A 147 -7.99 -10.89 -7.44
C LEU A 147 -7.54 -9.42 -7.38
N CYS A 148 -6.28 -9.20 -7.71
CA CYS A 148 -5.52 -8.00 -7.38
C CYS A 148 -4.28 -7.88 -8.27
N THR A 149 -3.61 -6.72 -8.22
CA THR A 149 -2.24 -6.57 -8.71
C THR A 149 -1.24 -7.03 -7.63
N PRO A 150 -0.64 -8.23 -7.72
CA PRO A 150 0.19 -8.79 -6.64
C PRO A 150 1.47 -8.00 -6.35
N LEU A 151 1.63 -7.56 -5.10
CA LEU A 151 2.77 -6.75 -4.67
C LEU A 151 4.14 -7.44 -4.84
N PHE A 152 4.20 -8.78 -4.85
CA PHE A 152 5.45 -9.51 -5.10
C PHE A 152 5.94 -9.42 -6.55
N VAL A 153 5.04 -9.11 -7.51
CA VAL A 153 5.37 -8.85 -8.92
C VAL A 153 5.67 -7.37 -9.13
N VAL A 154 4.87 -6.50 -8.50
CA VAL A 154 4.97 -5.04 -8.58
C VAL A 154 6.27 -4.53 -7.95
N ALA A 155 6.53 -4.89 -6.68
CA ALA A 155 7.58 -4.25 -5.89
C ALA A 155 9.00 -4.34 -6.51
N PRO A 156 9.43 -5.46 -7.11
CA PRO A 156 10.71 -5.53 -7.83
C PRO A 156 10.81 -4.66 -9.09
N GLN A 157 9.67 -4.23 -9.66
CA GLN A 157 9.61 -3.44 -10.90
C GLN A 157 9.44 -1.93 -10.65
N LEU A 158 9.10 -1.52 -9.42
CA LEU A 158 8.89 -0.11 -9.06
C LEU A 158 10.15 0.72 -9.30
N ARG A 159 9.95 1.96 -9.77
CA ARG A 159 11.01 2.95 -10.02
C ARG A 159 10.75 4.25 -9.28
N PHE A 160 11.83 4.92 -8.90
CA PHE A 160 11.74 6.24 -8.27
C PHE A 160 11.18 7.29 -9.23
N GLY A 161 10.21 8.07 -8.78
CA GLY A 161 9.53 9.08 -9.60
C GLY A 161 8.50 8.51 -10.58
N GLU A 162 8.22 7.20 -10.58
CA GLU A 162 7.21 6.59 -11.45
C GLU A 162 5.99 6.11 -10.65
N THR A 163 4.80 6.47 -11.14
CA THR A 163 3.52 6.07 -10.53
C THR A 163 2.99 4.81 -11.18
N THR A 164 2.89 3.73 -10.39
CA THR A 164 2.25 2.48 -10.78
C THR A 164 0.86 2.40 -10.16
N LEU A 165 -0.17 2.36 -11.01
CA LEU A 165 -1.56 2.07 -10.64
C LEU A 165 -1.71 0.57 -10.32
N LEU A 166 -2.44 0.29 -9.25
CA LEU A 166 -2.70 -1.03 -8.70
C LEU A 166 -4.19 -1.19 -8.44
N GLN A 167 -4.66 -2.44 -8.48
CA GLN A 167 -6.06 -2.78 -8.28
C GLN A 167 -6.24 -3.87 -7.24
N LEU A 168 -7.33 -3.78 -6.47
CA LEU A 168 -7.80 -4.80 -5.54
C LEU A 168 -9.31 -4.99 -5.74
N ALA A 169 -9.73 -6.22 -6.01
CA ALA A 169 -11.13 -6.60 -6.04
C ALA A 169 -11.62 -7.04 -4.65
N PHE A 170 -12.86 -6.71 -4.33
CA PHE A 170 -13.57 -6.94 -3.07
C PHE A 170 -14.97 -7.50 -3.36
N PRO A 171 -15.62 -8.19 -2.41
CA PRO A 171 -17.02 -8.60 -2.55
C PRO A 171 -17.96 -7.43 -2.89
N PRO A 172 -19.14 -7.72 -3.48
CA PRO A 172 -20.20 -6.73 -3.62
C PRO A 172 -20.47 -5.98 -2.31
N LEU A 173 -20.54 -4.66 -2.40
CA LEU A 173 -20.98 -3.84 -1.27
C LEU A 173 -22.46 -4.08 -0.98
N ALA A 174 -22.89 -3.71 0.23
CA ALA A 174 -24.30 -3.67 0.55
C ALA A 174 -25.04 -2.63 -0.31
N GLU A 175 -26.35 -2.83 -0.44
CA GLU A 175 -27.23 -1.84 -1.04
C GLU A 175 -27.18 -0.53 -0.23
N GLY A 176 -27.20 0.62 -0.90
CA GLY A 176 -27.06 1.93 -0.27
C GLY A 176 -25.64 2.35 0.15
N THR A 177 -24.65 1.45 0.19
CA THR A 177 -23.25 1.81 0.51
C THR A 177 -22.67 2.75 -0.54
N SER A 178 -22.60 4.03 -0.21
CA SER A 178 -22.15 5.14 -1.07
C SER A 178 -20.78 5.71 -0.71
N ARG A 179 -20.26 5.38 0.49
CA ARG A 179 -18.95 5.78 0.99
C ARG A 179 -18.32 4.66 1.80
N LEU A 180 -16.99 4.57 1.77
CA LEU A 180 -16.19 3.63 2.56
C LEU A 180 -14.92 4.31 3.05
N ASP A 181 -14.42 3.93 4.22
CA ASP A 181 -13.07 4.29 4.65
C ASP A 181 -12.07 3.30 4.03
N VAL A 182 -10.95 3.78 3.47
CA VAL A 182 -9.87 2.92 2.96
C VAL A 182 -8.78 2.82 4.02
N VAL A 183 -8.47 1.58 4.42
CA VAL A 183 -7.48 1.24 5.45
C VAL A 183 -6.27 0.59 4.79
N LEU A 184 -5.09 1.18 5.00
CA LEU A 184 -3.79 0.56 4.71
C LEU A 184 -3.02 0.51 6.05
N PRO A 185 -2.29 -0.57 6.39
CA PRO A 185 -1.87 -0.83 7.78
C PRO A 185 -0.90 0.19 8.37
N ASN A 186 -0.11 0.88 7.56
CA ASN A 186 1.04 1.68 8.03
C ASN A 186 0.85 3.21 7.87
N VAL A 187 -0.36 3.65 7.47
CA VAL A 187 -0.67 5.07 7.25
C VAL A 187 -2.02 5.43 7.88
N ALA A 188 -2.30 6.73 8.04
CA ALA A 188 -3.61 7.17 8.51
C ALA A 188 -4.72 6.72 7.56
N VAL A 189 -5.87 6.33 8.13
CA VAL A 189 -7.09 5.99 7.39
C VAL A 189 -7.47 7.11 6.41
N VAL A 190 -8.00 6.71 5.25
CA VAL A 190 -8.63 7.64 4.30
C VAL A 190 -10.15 7.57 4.51
N PRO A 191 -10.76 8.57 5.17
CA PRO A 191 -12.18 8.52 5.47
C PRO A 191 -13.07 8.93 4.29
N GLY A 192 -14.24 8.30 4.18
CA GLY A 192 -15.33 8.75 3.32
C GLY A 192 -15.01 8.78 1.82
N VAL A 193 -14.31 7.75 1.31
CA VAL A 193 -14.05 7.56 -0.12
C VAL A 193 -15.37 7.27 -0.84
N PRO A 194 -15.80 8.08 -1.83
CA PRO A 194 -17.04 7.83 -2.56
C PRO A 194 -16.96 6.54 -3.38
N VAL A 195 -18.06 5.81 -3.39
CA VAL A 195 -18.26 4.61 -4.19
C VAL A 195 -18.91 5.01 -5.51
N SER A 196 -18.21 4.78 -6.62
CA SER A 196 -18.71 5.06 -7.96
C SER A 196 -19.82 4.06 -8.32
N PRO A 197 -20.98 4.53 -8.82
CA PRO A 197 -22.00 3.69 -9.44
C PRO A 197 -21.45 2.78 -10.56
N LEU A 198 -22.20 1.73 -10.89
CA LEU A 198 -21.81 0.78 -11.92
C LEU A 198 -21.72 1.46 -13.29
N GLY A 199 -20.69 1.11 -14.07
CA GLY A 199 -20.47 1.64 -15.41
C GLY A 199 -19.89 3.05 -15.48
N ILE A 200 -19.54 3.70 -14.36
CA ILE A 200 -18.88 5.01 -14.35
C ILE A 200 -17.60 5.03 -13.52
N THR A 201 -16.67 5.89 -13.94
CA THR A 201 -15.37 6.12 -13.29
C THR A 201 -15.24 7.60 -12.88
N PRO A 202 -14.60 7.93 -11.75
CA PRO A 202 -14.26 9.31 -11.43
C PRO A 202 -13.07 9.77 -12.29
N VAL A 203 -13.06 11.05 -12.63
CA VAL A 203 -11.94 11.70 -13.34
C VAL A 203 -11.65 13.07 -12.71
N ALA A 204 -10.37 13.48 -12.77
CA ALA A 204 -9.92 14.80 -12.34
C ALA A 204 -10.15 15.86 -13.43
N GLU A 205 -10.33 17.11 -13.02
CA GLU A 205 -10.13 18.25 -13.94
C GLU A 205 -8.62 18.49 -14.18
N GLN A 206 -7.80 18.33 -13.13
CA GLN A 206 -6.35 18.43 -13.19
C GLN A 206 -5.72 17.31 -12.37
N THR A 207 -4.79 16.58 -12.98
CA THR A 207 -4.10 15.46 -12.36
C THR A 207 -3.01 15.95 -11.42
N PRO A 208 -3.07 15.63 -10.11
CA PRO A 208 -2.04 16.03 -9.17
C PRO A 208 -0.71 15.37 -9.48
N ASP A 209 0.39 16.11 -9.29
CA ASP A 209 1.73 15.58 -9.43
C ASP A 209 2.02 14.58 -8.29
N LEU A 210 1.91 13.28 -8.59
CA LEU A 210 2.24 12.19 -7.67
C LEU A 210 3.75 11.93 -7.54
N THR A 211 4.59 12.59 -8.31
CA THR A 211 6.06 12.50 -8.25
C THR A 211 6.67 13.59 -7.35
N ARG A 212 5.91 14.65 -7.04
CA ARG A 212 6.37 15.79 -6.21
C ARG A 212 7.07 15.35 -4.92
N PRO A 213 8.13 16.07 -4.47
CA PRO A 213 8.88 15.69 -3.27
C PRO A 213 7.99 15.42 -2.04
N PRO A 214 8.40 14.51 -1.14
CA PRO A 214 7.69 14.31 0.11
C PRO A 214 7.77 15.59 0.96
N VAL A 215 6.62 16.14 1.35
CA VAL A 215 6.58 17.19 2.38
C VAL A 215 6.84 16.52 3.72
N ALA A 216 7.96 16.87 4.35
CA ALA A 216 8.31 16.33 5.66
C ALA A 216 7.27 16.76 6.70
N GLY A 217 6.59 15.77 7.31
CA GLY A 217 5.80 15.99 8.50
C GLY A 217 6.74 16.03 9.72
N ASN A 218 6.77 17.15 10.43
CA ASN A 218 7.45 17.19 11.73
C ASN A 218 6.63 16.36 12.74
N PRO A 219 7.27 15.55 13.60
CA PRO A 219 6.56 14.85 14.65
C PRO A 219 5.93 15.86 15.63
N GLU A 220 4.63 15.71 15.88
CA GLU A 220 3.88 16.60 16.80
C GLU A 220 4.31 16.47 18.27
N THR A 221 5.06 15.42 18.62
CA THR A 221 5.45 15.15 20.02
C THR A 221 6.93 14.82 20.16
N GLY A 222 7.50 15.14 21.33
CA GLY A 222 8.86 14.72 21.70
C GLY A 222 8.94 13.21 21.94
N ALA A 223 10.10 12.62 21.64
CA ALA A 223 10.34 11.18 21.80
C ALA A 223 10.29 10.73 23.27
N LYS A 224 9.82 9.50 23.50
CA LYS A 224 9.93 8.81 24.80
C LYS A 224 10.65 7.48 24.65
N THR A 225 11.72 7.29 25.41
CA THR A 225 12.47 6.02 25.44
C THR A 225 11.73 4.96 26.26
N TRP A 226 11.75 3.73 25.76
CA TRP A 226 11.32 2.53 26.44
C TRP A 226 12.43 1.47 26.37
N THR A 227 12.57 0.71 27.46
CA THR A 227 13.48 -0.43 27.56
C THR A 227 12.66 -1.70 27.70
N ALA A 228 12.93 -2.69 26.85
CA ALA A 228 12.32 -4.00 26.93
C ALA A 228 12.72 -4.75 28.19
N ARG A 229 11.77 -5.48 28.75
CA ARG A 229 11.97 -6.38 29.89
C ARG A 229 12.42 -7.79 29.46
N ASP A 230 12.91 -7.92 28.23
CA ASP A 230 13.56 -9.15 27.76
C ASP A 230 15.03 -9.19 28.17
N ALA A 231 15.66 -10.36 28.04
CA ALA A 231 17.06 -10.56 28.40
C ALA A 231 18.05 -9.73 27.58
N GLY A 232 17.62 -9.11 26.48
CA GLY A 232 18.44 -8.22 25.65
C GLY A 232 18.36 -6.75 26.03
N GLY A 233 17.46 -6.34 26.94
CA GLY A 233 17.35 -4.96 27.41
C GLY A 233 17.05 -3.94 26.30
N ARG A 234 16.41 -4.38 25.21
CA ARG A 234 16.26 -3.63 23.94
C ARG A 234 15.73 -2.21 24.15
N GLN A 235 16.40 -1.22 23.57
CA GLN A 235 16.02 0.18 23.71
C GLN A 235 15.39 0.73 22.43
N GLN A 236 14.20 1.29 22.58
CA GLN A 236 13.48 1.92 21.47
C GLN A 236 12.89 3.26 21.92
N THR A 237 12.77 4.20 20.99
CA THR A 237 12.02 5.45 21.23
C THR A 237 10.70 5.44 20.47
N VAL A 238 9.65 5.85 21.15
CA VAL A 238 8.32 6.05 20.59
C VAL A 238 8.08 7.54 20.38
N VAL A 239 7.61 7.90 19.20
CA VAL A 239 7.24 9.25 18.81
C VAL A 239 5.81 9.21 18.27
N VAL A 240 4.89 10.03 18.81
CA VAL A 240 3.59 10.23 18.15
C VAL A 240 3.77 11.32 17.10
N ASN A 241 3.52 10.95 15.85
CA ASN A 241 3.68 11.85 14.71
C ASN A 241 2.43 12.70 14.51
N ALA A 242 1.24 12.08 14.57
CA ALA A 242 -0.05 12.74 14.39
C ALA A 242 -1.21 11.94 14.99
N VAL A 243 -2.28 12.62 15.42
CA VAL A 243 -3.60 12.00 15.61
C VAL A 243 -4.57 12.51 14.55
N VAL A 244 -5.02 11.62 13.67
CA VAL A 244 -5.86 11.94 12.50
C VAL A 244 -7.26 11.37 12.69
N ALA A 245 -8.25 12.23 12.94
CA ALA A 245 -9.63 11.83 13.16
C ALA A 245 -10.48 11.92 11.88
N GLY A 246 -11.22 10.85 11.58
CA GLY A 246 -12.35 10.86 10.66
C GLY A 246 -13.66 10.64 11.44
N ARG A 247 -14.78 10.60 10.72
CA ARG A 247 -16.11 10.38 11.32
C ARG A 247 -16.27 9.00 11.98
N GLY A 248 -15.73 7.96 11.35
CA GLY A 248 -15.91 6.57 11.78
C GLY A 248 -14.72 5.95 12.54
N LEU A 249 -13.50 6.37 12.21
CA LEU A 249 -12.25 5.93 12.82
C LEU A 249 -11.34 7.11 13.16
N THR A 250 -10.40 6.89 14.07
CA THR A 250 -9.27 7.80 14.31
C THR A 250 -7.97 7.02 14.20
N SER A 251 -6.96 7.58 13.55
CA SER A 251 -5.64 6.96 13.37
C SER A 251 -4.64 7.66 14.27
N VAL A 252 -3.96 6.90 15.12
CA VAL A 252 -2.71 7.34 15.76
C VAL A 252 -1.59 6.94 14.82
N VAL A 253 -0.87 7.93 14.26
CA VAL A 253 0.32 7.71 13.44
C VAL A 253 1.54 7.96 14.31
N TRP A 254 2.45 7.00 14.37
CA TRP A 254 3.58 7.03 15.30
C TRP A 254 4.80 6.35 14.71
N THR A 255 5.99 6.69 15.20
CA THR A 255 7.25 6.06 14.79
C THR A 255 7.86 5.32 15.96
N LEU A 256 8.38 4.13 15.69
CA LEU A 256 9.25 3.39 16.57
C LEU A 256 10.67 3.48 16.00
N HIS A 257 11.63 3.94 16.81
CA HIS A 257 13.05 3.94 16.44
C HIS A 257 13.82 2.98 17.35
N SER A 258 14.83 2.33 16.78
CA SER A 258 15.83 1.54 17.50
C SER A 258 16.94 2.48 17.97
N VAL A 259 17.29 2.44 19.25
CA VAL A 259 18.39 3.25 19.78
C VAL A 259 19.72 2.67 19.31
N ASP A 260 19.92 1.38 19.57
CA ASP A 260 21.14 0.63 19.24
C ASP A 260 20.84 -0.58 18.34
N ASP A 261 21.90 -1.23 17.85
CA ASP A 261 21.81 -2.55 17.23
C ASP A 261 21.23 -3.57 18.21
N GLN A 262 20.21 -4.31 17.79
CA GLN A 262 19.41 -5.16 18.67
C GLN A 262 18.83 -6.39 17.98
N PRO A 263 18.51 -7.46 18.71
CA PRO A 263 17.71 -8.55 18.17
C PRO A 263 16.37 -8.00 17.64
N GLY A 264 16.06 -8.33 16.39
CA GLY A 264 14.83 -7.88 15.73
C GLY A 264 13.57 -8.23 16.53
N LEU A 265 12.46 -7.57 16.22
CA LEU A 265 11.18 -7.80 16.88
C LEU A 265 10.64 -9.21 16.53
N GLY A 266 11.04 -10.20 17.33
CA GLY A 266 10.56 -11.59 17.26
C GLY A 266 9.07 -11.73 17.56
N SER A 267 8.58 -12.97 17.67
CA SER A 267 7.16 -13.33 17.65
C SER A 267 6.30 -12.92 18.87
N GLN A 268 6.83 -12.08 19.76
CA GLN A 268 6.11 -11.54 20.92
C GLN A 268 6.48 -10.05 21.13
N PRO A 269 5.64 -9.10 20.73
CA PRO A 269 5.80 -7.70 21.07
C PRO A 269 5.17 -7.48 22.43
N GLY A 270 6.01 -7.17 23.43
CA GLY A 270 5.51 -6.63 24.67
C GLY A 270 4.92 -5.21 24.50
N PRO A 271 4.48 -4.61 25.62
CA PRO A 271 4.46 -3.16 25.79
C PRO A 271 5.75 -2.51 25.23
N PRO A 272 5.74 -1.32 24.61
CA PRO A 272 4.60 -0.46 24.31
C PRO A 272 3.89 -0.84 23.00
N LEU A 273 4.47 -1.74 22.20
CA LEU A 273 3.99 -2.10 20.87
C LEU A 273 2.61 -2.73 20.90
N SER A 274 2.43 -3.73 21.76
CA SER A 274 1.19 -4.50 21.86
C SER A 274 0.81 -4.77 23.31
N THR A 275 -0.47 -5.08 23.52
CA THR A 275 -0.93 -5.76 24.74
C THR A 275 -1.19 -7.22 24.38
N PRO A 276 -0.79 -8.21 25.20
CA PRO A 276 -1.13 -9.61 24.97
C PRO A 276 -2.64 -9.80 24.78
N PRO A 277 -3.08 -10.63 23.82
CA PRO A 277 -4.50 -10.93 23.64
C PRO A 277 -5.05 -11.72 24.85
N PRO A 278 -6.35 -11.65 25.14
CA PRO A 278 -6.97 -12.45 26.19
C PRO A 278 -6.78 -13.96 25.95
N ALA A 279 -6.79 -14.75 27.04
CA ALA A 279 -6.59 -16.20 26.95
C ALA A 279 -7.62 -16.87 26.02
N GLY A 280 -7.14 -17.71 25.10
CA GLY A 280 -7.98 -18.38 24.10
C GLY A 280 -8.34 -17.53 22.86
N VAL A 281 -8.01 -16.23 22.83
CA VAL A 281 -8.27 -15.36 21.69
C VAL A 281 -7.13 -15.48 20.66
N ARG A 282 -7.47 -15.92 19.44
CA ARG A 282 -6.52 -16.02 18.31
C ARG A 282 -6.46 -14.71 17.53
N VAL A 283 -5.28 -14.09 17.46
CA VAL A 283 -5.00 -12.93 16.60
C VAL A 283 -4.20 -13.39 15.37
N LEU A 284 -4.49 -12.86 14.17
CA LEU A 284 -3.78 -13.16 12.92
C LEU A 284 -2.80 -12.06 12.48
N THR A 285 -2.93 -10.86 13.04
CA THR A 285 -1.96 -9.79 12.82
C THR A 285 -0.67 -10.15 13.57
N ASP A 286 0.37 -10.54 12.84
CA ASP A 286 1.70 -10.71 13.43
C ASP A 286 2.13 -9.40 14.09
N ASN A 287 2.61 -9.53 15.33
CA ASN A 287 3.19 -8.43 16.11
C ASN A 287 2.42 -7.09 15.99
N PRO A 288 1.16 -7.02 16.46
CA PRO A 288 0.29 -5.89 16.18
C PRO A 288 0.73 -4.63 16.94
N ALA A 289 0.78 -3.50 16.25
CA ALA A 289 0.97 -2.16 16.78
C ALA A 289 -0.29 -1.67 17.54
N SER A 290 -0.81 -2.48 18.45
CA SER A 290 -2.09 -2.32 19.16
C SER A 290 -2.00 -1.50 20.45
N GLY A 291 -0.79 -1.10 20.84
CA GLY A 291 -0.49 -0.37 22.08
C GLY A 291 -1.20 0.98 22.27
N PRO A 292 -1.26 1.88 21.27
CA PRO A 292 -1.85 3.21 21.45
C PRO A 292 -3.31 3.20 21.92
N GLN A 293 -3.59 4.04 22.91
CA GLN A 293 -4.94 4.36 23.38
C GLN A 293 -5.08 5.87 23.54
N LEU A 294 -6.25 6.41 23.18
CA LEU A 294 -6.54 7.84 23.33
C LEU A 294 -7.37 8.12 24.59
N ARG A 295 -6.92 9.05 25.43
CA ARG A 295 -7.74 9.64 26.48
C ARG A 295 -8.29 10.98 25.99
N VAL A 296 -9.62 11.11 25.99
CA VAL A 296 -10.32 12.37 25.69
C VAL A 296 -10.68 13.04 27.02
N GLN A 297 -10.48 14.35 27.13
CA GLN A 297 -10.88 15.11 28.32
C GLN A 297 -12.38 14.95 28.57
N GLY A 298 -12.77 14.74 29.84
CA GLY A 298 -14.16 14.50 30.23
C GLY A 298 -14.69 13.08 29.96
N ARG A 299 -13.95 12.21 29.25
CA ARG A 299 -14.32 10.80 29.05
C ARG A 299 -13.60 9.92 30.07
N LYS A 300 -14.35 9.03 30.75
CA LYS A 300 -13.80 8.05 31.69
C LYS A 300 -12.97 6.98 30.99
N ASP A 301 -13.53 6.38 29.95
CA ASP A 301 -12.92 5.24 29.27
C ASP A 301 -12.05 5.67 28.08
N PRO A 302 -10.84 5.10 27.91
CA PRO A 302 -9.98 5.39 26.78
C PRO A 302 -10.56 4.81 25.49
N VAL A 303 -10.32 5.50 24.37
CA VAL A 303 -10.61 5.00 23.03
C VAL A 303 -9.48 4.06 22.63
N ARG A 304 -9.81 2.79 22.38
CA ARG A 304 -8.86 1.72 22.11
C ARG A 304 -8.83 1.33 20.63
N VAL A 305 -7.79 0.61 20.25
CA VAL A 305 -7.59 0.01 18.94
C VAL A 305 -8.77 -0.87 18.52
N ARG A 306 -9.15 -0.76 17.26
CA ARG A 306 -10.23 -1.54 16.63
C ARG A 306 -9.72 -2.86 16.11
N TRP A 307 -10.61 -3.85 16.15
CA TRP A 307 -10.35 -5.21 15.67
C TRP A 307 -11.39 -5.60 14.63
N THR A 308 -11.09 -6.57 13.77
CA THR A 308 -12.07 -7.23 12.90
C THR A 308 -12.18 -8.70 13.28
N THR A 309 -13.34 -9.30 13.03
CA THR A 309 -13.49 -10.76 13.04
C THR A 309 -12.81 -11.35 11.81
N ALA A 310 -12.02 -12.41 11.96
CA ALA A 310 -11.45 -13.16 10.84
C ALA A 310 -11.71 -14.67 11.03
N THR A 311 -11.42 -15.47 10.01
CA THR A 311 -11.46 -16.94 10.08
C THR A 311 -10.14 -17.50 9.59
N PHE A 312 -9.50 -18.36 10.39
CA PHE A 312 -8.24 -19.02 10.00
C PHE A 312 -8.28 -20.51 10.34
N ALA A 313 -8.05 -21.35 9.34
CA ALA A 313 -8.26 -22.80 9.41
C ALA A 313 -9.64 -23.15 9.99
N ASP A 314 -10.67 -22.47 9.49
CA ASP A 314 -12.09 -22.64 9.85
C ASP A 314 -12.43 -22.40 11.33
N ARG A 315 -11.54 -21.69 12.05
CA ARG A 315 -11.76 -21.24 13.43
C ARG A 315 -11.86 -19.70 13.52
N PRO A 316 -12.65 -19.16 14.45
CA PRO A 316 -12.66 -17.73 14.74
C PRO A 316 -11.26 -17.22 15.08
N ALA A 317 -10.94 -16.07 14.53
CA ALA A 317 -9.74 -15.31 14.81
C ALA A 317 -10.05 -13.81 14.73
N TYR A 318 -9.05 -12.98 15.01
CA TYR A 318 -9.20 -11.53 15.01
C TYR A 318 -8.00 -10.85 14.35
N GLU A 319 -8.25 -9.75 13.66
CA GLU A 319 -7.19 -8.91 13.10
C GLU A 319 -7.25 -7.50 13.70
N CYS A 320 -6.08 -6.92 13.92
CA CYS A 320 -5.95 -5.54 14.34
C CYS A 320 -6.19 -4.64 13.13
N LEU A 321 -6.95 -3.55 13.30
CA LEU A 321 -6.86 -2.40 12.42
C LEU A 321 -5.65 -1.56 12.86
N CYS A 322 -4.46 -2.11 12.67
CA CYS A 322 -3.18 -1.46 12.92
C CYS A 322 -2.07 -2.12 12.09
N SER A 323 -0.90 -1.50 12.05
CA SER A 323 0.31 -2.12 11.48
C SER A 323 0.62 -3.44 12.20
N GLY A 324 0.90 -4.49 11.44
CA GLY A 324 1.51 -5.72 11.96
C GLY A 324 2.98 -5.74 11.62
N LEU A 325 3.87 -5.92 12.59
CA LEU A 325 5.31 -5.95 12.36
C LEU A 325 5.73 -7.32 11.81
N GLY A 326 6.53 -7.32 10.75
CA GLY A 326 6.98 -8.54 10.08
C GLY A 326 8.30 -8.34 9.35
N LEU A 327 8.52 -9.10 8.27
CA LEU A 327 9.74 -9.02 7.45
C LEU A 327 10.05 -7.60 6.95
N TRP A 328 9.02 -6.83 6.61
CA TRP A 328 9.11 -5.41 6.22
C TRP A 328 9.71 -4.50 7.30
N SER A 329 9.72 -4.92 8.57
CA SER A 329 10.22 -4.14 9.71
C SER A 329 11.63 -4.54 10.17
N ARG A 330 12.32 -5.40 9.40
CA ARG A 330 13.65 -5.96 9.72
C ARG A 330 14.75 -4.90 9.95
N GLY A 331 14.56 -3.67 9.50
CA GLY A 331 15.49 -2.55 9.74
C GLY A 331 15.57 -2.14 11.21
N LEU A 332 14.56 -2.47 12.03
CA LEU A 332 14.55 -2.24 13.49
C LEU A 332 15.55 -3.10 14.29
N ARG A 333 16.40 -3.89 13.61
CA ARG A 333 17.55 -4.57 14.23
C ARG A 333 18.80 -3.70 14.31
N TYR A 334 18.81 -2.54 13.65
CA TYR A 334 19.96 -1.64 13.56
C TYR A 334 19.71 -0.34 14.31
N GLY A 335 20.74 0.22 14.95
CA GLY A 335 20.70 1.53 15.59
C GLY A 335 20.28 2.62 14.59
N GLY A 336 19.37 3.51 15.00
CA GLY A 336 18.73 4.50 14.12
C GLY A 336 17.66 3.95 13.18
N GLY A 337 17.52 2.62 13.04
CA GLY A 337 16.46 1.99 12.25
C GLY A 337 15.07 2.36 12.75
N SER A 338 14.16 2.71 11.84
CA SER A 338 12.83 3.24 12.18
C SER A 338 11.69 2.53 11.45
N ALA A 339 10.52 2.48 12.09
CA ALA A 339 9.28 2.01 11.49
C ALA A 339 8.14 3.00 11.75
N HIS A 340 7.53 3.49 10.68
CA HIS A 340 6.31 4.27 10.75
C HIS A 340 5.10 3.34 10.81
N LEU A 341 4.26 3.56 11.83
CA LEU A 341 3.17 2.71 12.24
C LEU A 341 1.87 3.53 12.32
N ALA A 342 0.75 2.85 12.10
CA ALA A 342 -0.59 3.37 12.31
C ALA A 342 -1.40 2.42 13.20
N THR A 343 -2.19 3.00 14.09
CA THR A 343 -3.11 2.29 14.96
C THR A 343 -4.48 2.94 14.85
N HIS A 344 -5.46 2.23 14.31
CA HIS A 344 -6.81 2.74 14.14
C HIS A 344 -7.65 2.43 15.38
N VAL A 345 -8.14 3.48 16.02
CA VAL A 345 -8.99 3.44 17.20
C VAL A 345 -10.40 3.89 16.85
N GLY A 346 -11.35 3.74 17.78
CA GLY A 346 -12.72 4.24 17.59
C GLY A 346 -12.82 5.75 17.32
N PRO A 347 -13.99 6.24 16.89
CA PRO A 347 -14.17 7.65 16.57
C PRO A 347 -14.06 8.52 17.83
N LEU A 348 -13.49 9.71 17.65
CA LEU A 348 -13.49 10.74 18.69
C LEU A 348 -14.83 11.50 18.71
N PRO A 349 -15.25 12.04 19.88
CA PRO A 349 -16.39 12.95 19.94
C PRO A 349 -16.19 14.15 18.99
N PRO A 350 -17.25 14.60 18.28
CA PRO A 350 -17.16 15.78 17.42
C PRO A 350 -16.59 17.00 18.15
N GLY A 351 -15.69 17.73 17.49
CA GLY A 351 -15.05 18.91 18.08
C GLY A 351 -13.90 18.62 19.06
N THR A 352 -13.54 17.36 19.30
CA THR A 352 -12.31 17.01 20.06
C THR A 352 -11.08 17.58 19.36
N ARG A 353 -10.46 18.62 19.93
CA ARG A 353 -9.28 19.27 19.34
C ARG A 353 -7.95 18.66 19.78
N ARG A 354 -7.93 17.99 20.94
CA ARG A 354 -6.72 17.42 21.56
C ARG A 354 -7.06 16.16 22.36
N VAL A 355 -6.06 15.29 22.51
CA VAL A 355 -6.14 14.02 23.27
C VAL A 355 -4.81 13.75 23.97
N ASP A 356 -4.83 12.90 25.01
CA ASP A 356 -3.59 12.25 25.44
C ASP A 356 -3.45 10.91 24.72
N VAL A 357 -2.26 10.63 24.19
CA VAL A 357 -1.91 9.31 23.66
C VAL A 357 -1.15 8.53 24.74
N ARG A 358 -1.63 7.34 25.05
CA ARG A 358 -1.07 6.44 26.05
C ARG A 358 -0.59 5.16 25.41
N PHE A 359 0.60 4.73 25.81
CA PHE A 359 1.17 3.44 25.45
C PHE A 359 1.43 2.63 26.73
N PRO A 360 1.26 1.31 26.72
CA PRO A 360 1.63 0.45 27.83
C PRO A 360 3.11 0.64 28.21
N GLY A 361 3.40 0.89 29.49
CA GLY A 361 4.78 1.03 29.98
C GLY A 361 5.48 2.36 29.67
N LEU A 362 4.78 3.36 29.13
CA LEU A 362 5.33 4.70 28.86
C LEU A 362 4.52 5.81 29.55
N PRO A 363 5.15 6.93 29.95
CA PRO A 363 4.44 8.15 30.31
C PRO A 363 3.56 8.64 29.14
N ALA A 364 2.39 9.21 29.43
CA ALA A 364 1.50 9.72 28.39
C ALA A 364 2.16 10.82 27.54
N PHE A 365 1.82 10.84 26.25
CA PHE A 365 1.97 12.02 25.40
C PHE A 365 0.71 12.85 25.63
N THR A 366 0.85 14.00 26.29
CA THR A 366 -0.29 14.84 26.70
C THR A 366 -0.59 15.92 25.68
N ASP A 367 -1.84 16.37 25.62
CA ASP A 367 -2.24 17.57 24.86
C ASP A 367 -1.93 17.50 23.35
N VAL A 368 -1.90 16.28 22.79
CA VAL A 368 -1.58 16.01 21.38
C VAL A 368 -2.72 16.53 20.49
N PRO A 369 -2.44 17.34 19.46
CA PRO A 369 -3.48 17.88 18.59
C PRO A 369 -4.17 16.81 17.75
N VAL A 370 -5.43 17.06 17.41
CA VAL A 370 -6.24 16.20 16.55
C VAL A 370 -6.49 16.90 15.23
N THR A 371 -5.91 16.36 14.16
CA THR A 371 -6.19 16.78 12.79
C THR A 371 -7.45 16.07 12.31
N TRP A 372 -8.54 16.82 12.13
CA TRP A 372 -9.76 16.28 11.53
C TRP A 372 -9.63 16.23 10.01
N ARG A 373 -9.76 15.04 9.42
CA ARG A 373 -9.94 14.87 7.98
C ARG A 373 -11.42 15.00 7.64
N THR A 374 -11.74 15.93 6.74
CA THR A 374 -13.03 15.94 6.05
C THR A 374 -13.11 14.73 5.13
N ASP A 375 -14.31 14.16 4.98
CA ASP A 375 -14.59 13.12 3.98
C ASP A 375 -14.14 13.61 2.59
N VAL A 376 -13.55 12.73 1.78
CA VAL A 376 -12.98 13.11 0.47
C VAL A 376 -14.04 13.29 -0.64
N THR A 377 -15.32 13.23 -0.27
CA THR A 377 -16.49 13.29 -1.18
C THR A 377 -16.54 14.53 -2.07
N GLY A 378 -15.98 15.66 -1.64
CA GLY A 378 -15.91 16.90 -2.42
C GLY A 378 -14.73 17.00 -3.40
N ARG A 379 -13.89 15.96 -3.52
CA ARG A 379 -12.68 15.99 -4.39
C ARG A 379 -12.89 15.39 -5.78
N VAL A 380 -13.97 14.64 -6.00
CA VAL A 380 -14.38 14.21 -7.35
C VAL A 380 -15.29 15.29 -7.92
N GLN A 381 -14.84 15.96 -8.97
CA GLN A 381 -15.63 17.00 -9.64
C GLN A 381 -16.40 16.45 -10.85
N THR A 382 -15.89 15.39 -11.50
CA THR A 382 -16.49 14.83 -12.72
C THR A 382 -16.42 13.29 -12.73
N VAL A 383 -17.37 12.68 -13.45
CA VAL A 383 -17.43 11.24 -13.73
C VAL A 383 -17.64 11.02 -15.22
N GLU A 384 -17.12 9.93 -15.74
CA GLU A 384 -17.22 9.53 -17.15
C GLU A 384 -17.66 8.05 -17.24
N PRO A 385 -18.24 7.60 -18.37
CA PRO A 385 -18.46 6.19 -18.62
C PRO A 385 -17.16 5.40 -18.46
N SER A 386 -17.20 4.30 -17.71
CA SER A 386 -16.06 3.39 -17.63
C SER A 386 -15.91 2.68 -18.98
N PRO A 387 -14.69 2.51 -19.52
CA PRO A 387 -14.48 1.72 -20.72
C PRO A 387 -14.78 0.24 -20.44
N ASP A 388 -15.32 -0.46 -21.44
CA ASP A 388 -15.56 -1.91 -21.45
C ASP A 388 -14.25 -2.70 -21.65
N ALA A 389 -13.24 -2.39 -20.84
CA ALA A 389 -11.94 -3.05 -20.83
C ALA A 389 -11.80 -3.93 -19.59
N THR A 390 -11.53 -5.22 -19.81
CA THR A 390 -11.34 -6.19 -18.72
C THR A 390 -9.93 -6.78 -18.69
N TRP A 391 -9.57 -7.41 -17.56
CA TRP A 391 -8.38 -8.23 -17.41
C TRP A 391 -8.70 -9.54 -16.67
N THR A 392 -7.92 -10.58 -16.97
CA THR A 392 -8.00 -11.89 -16.31
C THR A 392 -6.69 -12.14 -15.58
N TYR A 393 -6.77 -12.69 -14.37
CA TYR A 393 -5.59 -13.07 -13.61
C TYR A 393 -4.95 -14.32 -14.26
N ASP A 394 -3.79 -14.15 -14.89
CA ASP A 394 -2.95 -15.28 -15.31
C ASP A 394 -2.03 -15.72 -14.16
N GLU A 395 -1.91 -17.03 -13.97
CA GLU A 395 -1.01 -17.62 -12.99
C GLU A 395 0.47 -17.43 -13.36
N ALA A 396 0.79 -17.50 -14.65
CA ALA A 396 2.13 -17.44 -15.22
C ALA A 396 2.57 -16.02 -15.59
N ASP A 397 1.64 -15.16 -16.01
CA ASP A 397 1.87 -13.72 -16.26
C ASP A 397 0.93 -12.82 -15.41
N PRO A 398 1.10 -12.83 -14.07
CA PRO A 398 0.26 -12.04 -13.18
C PRO A 398 0.44 -10.53 -13.41
N PRO A 399 -0.62 -9.71 -13.26
CA PRO A 399 -0.56 -8.28 -13.57
C PRO A 399 0.49 -7.55 -12.73
N SER A 400 1.44 -6.87 -13.40
CA SER A 400 2.49 -6.06 -12.76
C SER A 400 2.05 -4.62 -12.40
N GLY A 401 0.81 -4.27 -12.71
CA GLY A 401 0.23 -2.94 -12.54
C GLY A 401 0.09 -2.21 -13.86
N TRP A 402 -0.35 -0.95 -13.80
CA TRP A 402 -0.50 -0.10 -14.97
C TRP A 402 0.20 1.23 -14.76
N SER A 403 0.68 1.84 -15.83
CA SER A 403 1.18 3.21 -15.83
C SER A 403 0.03 4.22 -15.66
N ALA A 404 0.31 5.40 -15.12
CA ALA A 404 -0.71 6.41 -14.81
C ALA A 404 -1.53 6.90 -16.03
N ASP A 405 -0.99 6.78 -17.24
CA ASP A 405 -1.67 7.08 -18.52
C ASP A 405 -2.79 6.07 -18.87
N ARG A 406 -2.79 4.90 -18.24
CA ARG A 406 -3.81 3.85 -18.39
C ARG A 406 -5.00 4.05 -17.45
N TRP A 407 -5.29 5.28 -17.02
CA TRP A 407 -6.51 5.60 -16.25
C TRP A 407 -7.73 5.77 -17.17
N PRO A 408 -8.89 5.17 -16.86
CA PRO A 408 -9.14 4.21 -15.79
C PRO A 408 -8.57 2.82 -16.12
N THR A 409 -8.07 2.12 -15.11
CA THR A 409 -7.61 0.74 -15.22
C THR A 409 -8.75 -0.19 -15.65
N PRO A 410 -8.46 -1.26 -16.43
CA PRO A 410 -9.45 -2.27 -16.77
C PRO A 410 -10.02 -2.93 -15.50
N LEU A 411 -11.25 -3.43 -15.58
CA LEU A 411 -11.90 -4.16 -14.48
C LEU A 411 -11.60 -5.67 -14.56
N PRO A 412 -11.72 -6.46 -13.48
CA PRO A 412 -11.60 -7.91 -13.59
C PRO A 412 -12.73 -8.48 -14.46
N ASP A 413 -12.43 -9.39 -15.41
CA ASP A 413 -13.45 -10.14 -16.16
C ASP A 413 -14.33 -10.92 -15.16
N GLU A 414 -15.65 -10.71 -15.25
CA GLU A 414 -16.66 -11.28 -14.36
C GLU A 414 -16.63 -12.81 -14.32
N ARG A 415 -16.18 -13.46 -15.41
CA ARG A 415 -16.13 -14.92 -15.53
C ARG A 415 -15.21 -15.58 -14.50
N GLN A 416 -14.15 -14.88 -14.08
CA GLN A 416 -13.20 -15.42 -13.10
C GLN A 416 -13.69 -15.25 -11.65
N LEU A 417 -14.75 -14.45 -11.40
CA LEU A 417 -15.19 -14.14 -10.03
C LEU A 417 -15.66 -15.39 -9.26
N GLY A 418 -16.08 -16.45 -9.96
CA GLY A 418 -16.44 -17.73 -9.34
C GLY A 418 -15.27 -18.45 -8.65
N ASP A 419 -14.04 -18.16 -9.06
CA ASP A 419 -12.81 -18.75 -8.51
C ASP A 419 -12.30 -18.03 -7.25
N TYR A 420 -12.92 -16.89 -6.88
CA TYR A 420 -12.51 -16.10 -5.72
C TYR A 420 -13.66 -15.85 -4.75
N ALA A 421 -13.36 -15.89 -3.45
CA ALA A 421 -14.31 -15.55 -2.41
C ALA A 421 -13.64 -14.83 -1.25
N SER A 422 -14.32 -13.83 -0.71
CA SER A 422 -14.12 -13.38 0.67
C SER A 422 -15.48 -13.01 1.27
N ARG A 423 -15.56 -12.93 2.59
CA ARG A 423 -16.81 -12.60 3.32
C ARG A 423 -16.60 -11.28 4.06
N PRO A 424 -17.61 -10.37 4.08
CA PRO A 424 -17.56 -9.20 4.93
C PRO A 424 -17.34 -9.59 6.40
N GLU A 425 -16.25 -9.11 6.97
CA GLU A 425 -15.90 -9.22 8.38
C GLU A 425 -16.68 -8.17 9.19
N ARG A 426 -16.74 -8.31 10.52
CA ARG A 426 -17.37 -7.33 11.42
C ARG A 426 -16.33 -6.47 12.13
N LEU A 427 -16.59 -5.17 12.24
CA LEU A 427 -15.82 -4.24 13.06
C LEU A 427 -16.14 -4.44 14.55
N LEU A 428 -15.12 -4.52 15.40
CA LEU A 428 -15.22 -4.73 16.85
C LEU A 428 -14.61 -3.55 17.62
N ALA A 429 -15.18 -3.24 18.79
CA ALA A 429 -14.65 -2.22 19.69
C ALA A 429 -13.46 -2.72 20.54
N ALA A 430 -13.41 -4.01 20.82
CA ALA A 430 -12.36 -4.70 21.57
C ALA A 430 -12.35 -6.19 21.19
N LEU A 431 -11.33 -6.93 21.62
CA LEU A 431 -11.33 -8.38 21.60
C LEU A 431 -12.34 -8.95 22.63
N PRO A 432 -12.87 -10.16 22.44
CA PRO A 432 -13.68 -10.81 23.47
C PRO A 432 -12.89 -11.00 24.77
N GLY A 433 -13.47 -10.61 25.90
CA GLY A 433 -12.83 -10.74 27.22
C GLY A 433 -11.72 -9.73 27.53
N ALA A 434 -11.66 -8.60 26.81
CA ALA A 434 -10.72 -7.49 27.02
C ALA A 434 -11.37 -6.25 27.69
#